data_AF-A0A4R0ZLV9-F1
#
_entry.id   AF-A0A4R0ZLV9-F1
#
_cell.length_a   1.000
_cell.length_b   1.000
_cell.length_c   1.000
_cell.angle_alpha   90.00
_cell.angle_beta   90.00
_cell.angle_gamma   90.00
#
_symmetry.space_group_name_H-M   'P 1'
#
loop_
_entity.id
_entity.type
_entity.pdbx_description
1 polymer ?
#
loop_
_entity_poly.entity_id
_entity_poly.type
_entity_poly.pdbx_seq_one_letter_code
_entity_poly.pdbx_strand_id
1 'polypeptide(L)'
;MTFLKYMMTLLFVLAGTFVVSTTANAAQIGIGTEQKIVQNPLELERKAIELERQQKIEREKQIAEEKRRAEEKRVAEEQAKQQAEQEAKRLAEAKRIAAEEARLAEEAKAEQAKAEQATTNAVATPVSTSSGRVIQAESTAYTNDAADNGSYGGRVLTATGHDVTDSIFYNGMRIIAVDPAVIPLGKVVQIEGIGQAIALDTGGRIKGNIVDLLVDTKSEAINWGRRHVTITLP
;
A
#
# COMPACT_ATOMS: atom_id res chain seq x y z
N MET A 1 -20.18 6.94 38.06
CA MET A 1 -20.13 7.90 36.94
C MET A 1 -20.29 7.07 35.67
N THR A 2 -21.45 6.44 35.39
CA THR A 2 -22.77 7.01 35.03
C THR A 2 -22.67 7.98 33.84
N PHE A 3 -23.60 7.82 32.87
CA PHE A 3 -23.64 8.32 31.48
C PHE A 3 -22.89 7.39 30.51
N LEU A 4 -23.51 6.51 29.71
CA LEU A 4 -24.75 6.70 28.95
C LEU A 4 -25.33 5.31 28.56
N LYS A 5 -26.13 4.73 29.46
CA LYS A 5 -27.26 3.85 29.11
C LYS A 5 -28.38 4.73 28.53
N TYR A 6 -29.42 4.13 27.94
CA TYR A 6 -30.56 4.73 27.22
C TYR A 6 -30.23 4.93 25.73
N MET A 7 -30.70 4.09 24.81
CA MET A 7 -32.12 4.04 24.45
C MET A 7 -32.50 2.67 23.85
N MET A 8 -32.79 1.71 24.72
CA MET A 8 -33.42 0.43 24.37
C MET A 8 -34.84 0.43 24.93
N THR A 9 -35.78 1.10 24.27
CA THR A 9 -37.22 0.82 24.34
C THR A 9 -37.93 1.64 23.27
N LEU A 10 -38.39 1.02 22.17
CA LEU A 10 -39.67 1.43 21.62
C LEU A 10 -40.45 0.21 21.16
N LEU A 11 -41.59 0.11 21.83
CA LEU A 11 -42.55 -0.96 21.88
C LEU A 11 -43.31 -1.08 20.56
N PHE A 12 -43.40 -2.33 20.11
CA PHE A 12 -44.49 -2.99 19.40
C PHE A 12 -45.85 -2.27 19.23
N VAL A 13 -46.48 -2.62 18.09
CA VAL A 13 -47.92 -2.55 17.72
C VAL A 13 -48.37 -1.28 16.97
N LEU A 14 -48.49 -1.42 15.64
CA LEU A 14 -49.56 -0.75 14.89
C LEU A 14 -50.28 -1.81 14.03
N ALA A 15 -51.12 -2.61 14.69
CA ALA A 15 -52.16 -3.36 14.02
C ALA A 15 -53.21 -2.35 13.54
N GLY A 16 -53.18 -2.02 12.25
CA GLY A 16 -54.23 -1.23 11.61
C GLY A 16 -55.53 -2.02 11.59
N THR A 17 -56.42 -1.71 12.53
CA THR A 17 -57.81 -2.15 12.52
C THR A 17 -58.56 -1.37 11.42
N PHE A 18 -58.80 -2.03 10.29
CA PHE A 18 -59.67 -1.50 9.26
C PHE A 18 -61.13 -1.64 9.76
N VAL A 19 -61.67 -0.57 10.34
CA VAL A 19 -63.09 -0.48 10.69
C VAL A 19 -63.87 -0.29 9.39
N VAL A 20 -64.52 -1.35 8.93
CA VAL A 20 -65.57 -1.25 7.90
C VAL A 20 -66.77 -0.58 8.56
N SER A 21 -66.99 0.70 8.28
CA SER A 21 -68.22 1.39 8.65
C SER A 21 -69.31 0.99 7.65
N THR A 22 -70.22 0.11 8.08
CA THR A 22 -71.48 -0.16 7.43
C THR A 22 -72.44 1.00 7.71
N THR A 23 -72.60 1.91 6.74
CA THR A 23 -73.83 2.69 6.63
C THR A 23 -74.58 2.19 5.40
N ALA A 24 -75.52 1.29 5.66
CA ALA A 24 -76.57 0.94 4.72
C ALA A 24 -77.46 2.18 4.57
N ASN A 25 -77.37 2.87 3.43
CA ASN A 25 -78.37 3.84 3.04
C ASN A 25 -79.33 3.15 2.07
N ALA A 26 -80.50 2.79 2.57
CA ALA A 26 -81.61 2.33 1.77
C ALA A 26 -82.50 3.51 1.38
N ALA A 27 -83.01 3.44 0.15
CA ALA A 27 -84.08 4.24 -0.47
C ALA A 27 -83.63 5.40 -1.38
N GLN A 28 -83.73 5.16 -2.69
CA GLN A 28 -84.67 5.89 -3.56
C GLN A 28 -84.85 5.08 -4.86
N ILE A 29 -86.10 4.74 -5.17
CA ILE A 29 -86.52 4.03 -6.38
C ILE A 29 -86.34 4.99 -7.57
N GLY A 30 -85.36 4.69 -8.43
CA GLY A 30 -85.27 5.21 -9.78
C GLY A 30 -85.33 4.03 -10.73
N ILE A 31 -86.47 3.87 -11.43
CA ILE A 31 -86.58 2.95 -12.57
C ILE A 31 -85.75 3.56 -13.70
N GLY A 32 -84.45 3.34 -13.63
CA GLY A 32 -83.48 3.65 -14.66
C GLY A 32 -82.73 2.36 -14.90
N THR A 33 -82.91 1.80 -16.09
CA THR A 33 -82.26 0.58 -16.57
C THR A 33 -80.84 0.47 -16.03
N GLU A 34 -80.54 -0.52 -15.18
CA GLU A 34 -79.17 -1.00 -15.03
C GLU A 34 -78.76 -1.48 -16.42
N GLN A 35 -78.12 -0.60 -17.20
CA GLN A 35 -77.19 -1.06 -18.21
C GLN A 35 -76.09 -1.74 -17.43
N LYS A 36 -76.26 -3.04 -17.17
CA LYS A 36 -75.16 -3.94 -16.92
C LYS A 36 -74.24 -3.72 -18.11
N ILE A 37 -73.16 -2.95 -17.91
CA ILE A 37 -72.15 -2.73 -18.95
C ILE A 37 -71.56 -4.11 -19.17
N VAL A 38 -72.14 -4.86 -20.10
CA VAL A 38 -71.55 -6.08 -20.64
C VAL A 38 -70.35 -5.57 -21.40
N GLN A 39 -69.20 -5.49 -20.72
CA GLN A 39 -67.94 -5.14 -21.37
C GLN A 39 -67.80 -6.08 -22.55
N ASN A 40 -67.59 -5.51 -23.73
CA ASN A 40 -67.44 -6.27 -24.96
C ASN A 40 -66.37 -7.35 -24.71
N PRO A 41 -66.64 -8.65 -24.91
CA PRO A 41 -65.71 -9.73 -24.57
C PRO A 41 -64.32 -9.52 -25.20
N LEU A 42 -64.25 -8.90 -26.38
CA LEU A 42 -62.99 -8.53 -27.05
C LEU A 42 -62.15 -7.49 -26.29
N GLU A 43 -62.77 -6.57 -25.54
CA GLU A 43 -62.05 -5.56 -24.75
C GLU A 43 -61.48 -6.14 -23.45
N LEU A 44 -62.20 -7.08 -22.83
CA LEU A 44 -61.73 -7.83 -21.66
C LEU A 44 -60.50 -8.66 -21.99
N GLU A 45 -60.52 -9.38 -23.13
CA GLU A 45 -59.37 -10.15 -23.61
C GLU A 45 -58.15 -9.25 -23.92
N ARG A 46 -58.37 -8.10 -24.58
CA ARG A 46 -57.28 -7.15 -24.85
C ARG A 46 -56.65 -6.60 -23.57
N LYS A 47 -57.46 -6.29 -22.55
CA LYS A 47 -56.98 -5.84 -21.24
C LYS A 47 -56.23 -6.94 -20.49
N ALA A 48 -56.70 -8.19 -20.57
CA ALA A 48 -56.03 -9.34 -19.98
C ALA A 48 -54.64 -9.56 -20.59
N ILE A 49 -54.54 -9.53 -21.93
CA ILE A 49 -53.25 -9.65 -22.65
C ILE A 49 -52.28 -8.52 -22.28
N GLU A 50 -52.77 -7.28 -22.18
CA GLU A 50 -51.93 -6.14 -21.80
C GLU A 50 -51.48 -6.23 -20.34
N LEU A 51 -52.36 -6.67 -19.43
CA LEU A 51 -52.00 -6.90 -18.03
C LEU A 51 -50.94 -8.01 -17.89
N GLU A 52 -51.09 -9.12 -18.61
CA GLU A 52 -50.09 -10.19 -18.63
C GLU A 52 -48.74 -9.73 -19.17
N ARG A 53 -48.74 -8.92 -20.24
CA ARG A 53 -47.53 -8.30 -20.77
C ARG A 53 -46.87 -7.40 -19.73
N GLN A 54 -47.62 -6.56 -19.04
CA GLN A 54 -47.11 -5.69 -17.99
C GLN A 54 -46.54 -6.49 -16.81
N GLN A 55 -47.24 -7.54 -16.37
CA GLN A 55 -46.75 -8.45 -15.33
C GLN A 55 -45.49 -9.22 -15.74
N LYS A 56 -45.35 -9.57 -17.03
CA LYS A 56 -44.14 -10.20 -17.55
C LYS A 56 -42.96 -9.24 -17.56
N ILE A 57 -43.16 -8.00 -18.03
CA ILE A 57 -42.14 -6.94 -18.00
C ILE A 57 -41.70 -6.65 -16.56
N GLU A 58 -42.64 -6.56 -15.62
CA GLU A 58 -42.32 -6.29 -14.23
C GLU A 58 -41.55 -7.43 -13.58
N ARG A 59 -41.94 -8.69 -13.82
CA ARG A 59 -41.18 -9.87 -13.37
C ARG A 59 -39.77 -9.91 -13.97
N GLU A 60 -39.62 -9.60 -15.25
CA GLU A 60 -38.31 -9.54 -15.90
C GLU A 60 -37.41 -8.45 -15.30
N LYS A 61 -37.98 -7.28 -14.97
CA LYS A 61 -37.26 -6.21 -14.26
C LYS A 61 -36.83 -6.64 -12.86
N GLN A 62 -37.71 -7.28 -12.10
CA GLN A 62 -37.39 -7.78 -10.75
C GLN A 62 -36.27 -8.83 -10.80
N ILE A 63 -36.33 -9.77 -11.74
CA ILE A 63 -35.27 -10.77 -11.94
C ILE A 63 -33.95 -10.11 -12.35
N ALA A 64 -34.00 -9.10 -13.22
CA ALA A 64 -32.80 -8.38 -13.64
C ALA A 64 -32.17 -7.59 -12.48
N GLU A 65 -33.00 -6.94 -11.65
CA GLU A 65 -32.53 -6.22 -10.47
C GLU A 65 -31.96 -7.16 -9.40
N GLU A 66 -32.60 -8.30 -9.15
CA GLU A 66 -32.09 -9.33 -8.24
C GLU A 66 -30.74 -9.86 -8.71
N LYS A 67 -30.59 -10.16 -10.01
CA LYS A 67 -29.30 -10.59 -10.59
C LYS A 67 -28.22 -9.51 -10.45
N ARG A 68 -28.57 -8.24 -10.66
CA ARG A 68 -27.62 -7.13 -10.47
C ARG A 68 -27.18 -7.02 -9.02
N ARG A 69 -28.11 -7.07 -8.06
CA ARG A 69 -27.80 -7.03 -6.63
C ARG A 69 -26.96 -8.23 -6.20
N ALA A 70 -27.24 -9.42 -6.73
CA ALA A 70 -26.45 -10.63 -6.46
C ALA A 70 -25.02 -10.50 -7.01
N GLU A 71 -24.86 -9.97 -8.22
CA GLU A 71 -23.54 -9.72 -8.81
C GLU A 71 -22.78 -8.65 -8.05
N GLU A 72 -23.40 -7.52 -7.71
CA GLU A 72 -22.81 -6.46 -6.90
C GLU A 72 -22.36 -6.99 -5.53
N LYS A 73 -23.16 -7.83 -4.89
CA LYS A 73 -22.79 -8.49 -3.62
C LYS A 73 -21.60 -9.44 -3.80
N ARG A 74 -21.57 -10.24 -4.87
CA ARG A 74 -20.46 -11.14 -5.17
C ARG A 74 -19.15 -10.38 -5.39
N VAL A 75 -19.21 -9.30 -6.18
CA VAL A 75 -18.05 -8.43 -6.42
C VAL A 75 -17.58 -7.78 -5.12
N ALA A 76 -18.49 -7.28 -4.28
CA ALA A 76 -18.12 -6.70 -2.99
C ALA A 76 -17.48 -7.73 -2.04
N GLU A 77 -17.99 -8.96 -2.01
CA GLU A 77 -17.42 -10.05 -1.21
C GLU A 77 -16.02 -10.45 -1.71
N GLU A 78 -15.83 -10.53 -3.02
CA GLU A 78 -14.53 -10.85 -3.62
C GLU A 78 -13.51 -9.73 -3.39
N GLN A 79 -13.92 -8.47 -3.52
CA GLN A 79 -13.08 -7.32 -3.17
C GLN A 79 -12.72 -7.32 -1.68
N ALA A 80 -13.67 -7.58 -0.79
CA ALA A 80 -13.40 -7.67 0.65
C ALA A 80 -12.40 -8.80 0.97
N LYS A 81 -12.54 -9.96 0.30
CA LYS A 81 -11.60 -11.08 0.45
C LYS A 81 -10.20 -10.73 -0.05
N GLN A 82 -10.09 -10.09 -1.21
CA GLN A 82 -8.80 -9.64 -1.75
C GLN A 82 -8.14 -8.60 -0.85
N GLN A 83 -8.90 -7.64 -0.32
CA GLN A 83 -8.40 -6.64 0.63
C GLN A 83 -7.91 -7.29 1.92
N ALA A 84 -8.67 -8.23 2.49
CA ALA A 84 -8.27 -8.97 3.68
C ALA A 84 -6.98 -9.79 3.45
N GLU A 85 -6.84 -10.43 2.29
CA GLU A 85 -5.63 -11.16 1.93
C GLU A 85 -4.41 -10.23 1.77
N GLN A 86 -4.58 -9.08 1.11
CA GLN A 86 -3.52 -8.08 0.97
C GLN A 86 -3.11 -7.48 2.32
N GLU A 87 -4.07 -7.22 3.21
CA GLU A 87 -3.79 -6.77 4.57
C GLU A 87 -3.05 -7.82 5.39
N ALA A 88 -3.46 -9.09 5.31
CA ALA A 88 -2.76 -10.18 5.97
C ALA A 88 -1.31 -10.34 5.45
N LYS A 89 -1.09 -10.22 4.14
CA LYS A 89 0.27 -10.22 3.54
C LYS A 89 1.10 -9.04 4.02
N ARG A 90 0.55 -7.83 4.04
CA ARG A 90 1.24 -6.63 4.55
C ARG A 90 1.61 -6.78 6.03
N LEU A 91 0.72 -7.33 6.85
CA LEU A 91 0.98 -7.57 8.27
C LEU A 91 2.06 -8.63 8.47
N ALA A 92 2.05 -9.71 7.69
CA ALA A 92 3.08 -10.75 7.73
C ALA A 92 4.46 -10.21 7.31
N GLU A 93 4.50 -9.41 6.24
CA GLU A 93 5.72 -8.73 5.77
C GLU A 93 6.26 -7.77 6.85
N ALA A 94 5.40 -6.94 7.43
CA ALA A 94 5.77 -6.01 8.49
C ALA A 94 6.31 -6.74 9.74
N LYS A 95 5.69 -7.86 10.14
CA LYS A 95 6.19 -8.70 11.23
C LYS A 95 7.54 -9.33 10.90
N ARG A 96 7.77 -9.75 9.65
CA ARG A 96 9.04 -10.31 9.21
C ARG A 96 10.15 -9.27 9.26
N ILE A 97 9.87 -8.06 8.78
CA ILE A 97 10.82 -6.93 8.84
C ILE A 97 11.14 -6.60 10.29
N ALA A 98 10.13 -6.46 11.16
CA ALA A 98 10.36 -6.18 12.58
C ALA A 98 11.14 -7.28 13.29
N ALA A 99 10.93 -8.55 12.94
CA ALA A 99 11.69 -9.67 13.48
C ALA A 99 13.16 -9.67 13.00
N GLU A 100 13.39 -9.34 11.74
CA GLU A 100 14.74 -9.21 11.18
C GLU A 100 15.50 -8.03 11.80
N GLU A 101 14.85 -6.87 11.94
CA GLU A 101 15.41 -5.70 12.63
C GLU A 101 15.74 -6.02 14.09
N ALA A 102 14.87 -6.75 14.80
CA ALA A 102 15.14 -7.20 16.16
C ALA A 102 16.35 -8.15 16.23
N ARG A 103 16.47 -9.09 15.28
CA ARG A 103 17.61 -10.02 15.19
C ARG A 103 18.91 -9.28 14.93
N LEU A 104 18.93 -8.36 13.97
CA LEU A 104 20.10 -7.53 13.66
C LEU A 104 20.50 -6.64 14.84
N ALA A 105 19.53 -6.09 15.58
CA ALA A 105 19.78 -5.32 16.79
C ALA A 105 20.36 -6.18 17.94
N GLU A 106 19.95 -7.45 18.04
CA GLU A 106 20.49 -8.40 19.02
C GLU A 106 21.90 -8.88 18.64
N GLU A 107 22.15 -9.16 17.35
CA GLU A 107 23.48 -9.47 16.81
C GLU A 107 24.46 -8.30 17.01
N ALA A 108 24.05 -7.07 16.74
CA ALA A 108 24.87 -5.88 16.97
C ALA A 108 25.21 -5.69 18.47
N LYS A 109 24.27 -5.96 19.38
CA LYS A 109 24.51 -5.91 20.83
C LYS A 109 25.45 -7.04 21.29
N ALA A 110 25.33 -8.23 20.71
CA ALA A 110 26.21 -9.35 21.03
C ALA A 110 27.65 -9.11 20.53
N GLU A 111 27.81 -8.47 19.37
CA GLU A 111 29.12 -8.09 18.83
C GLU A 111 29.79 -6.97 19.65
N GLN A 112 29.01 -6.00 20.14
CA GLN A 112 29.49 -4.99 21.08
C GLN A 112 29.91 -5.59 22.43
N ALA A 113 29.14 -6.54 22.98
CA ALA A 113 29.51 -7.23 24.23
C ALA A 113 30.76 -8.12 24.07
N LYS A 114 30.99 -8.68 22.88
CA LYS A 114 32.20 -9.46 22.56
C LYS A 114 33.43 -8.57 22.34
N ALA A 115 33.23 -7.35 21.87
CA ALA A 115 34.28 -6.33 21.77
C ALA A 115 34.71 -5.76 23.14
N GLU A 116 33.80 -5.71 24.12
CA GLU A 116 34.12 -5.26 25.50
C GLU A 116 34.87 -6.30 26.35
N GLN A 117 34.83 -7.59 26.01
CA GLN A 117 35.60 -8.64 26.71
C GLN A 117 37.01 -8.90 26.13
N ALA A 118 37.39 -8.26 25.03
CA ALA A 118 38.71 -8.40 24.41
C ALA A 118 39.74 -7.33 24.86
N THR A 119 39.40 -6.46 25.82
CA THR A 119 40.25 -5.33 26.25
C THR A 119 40.82 -5.49 27.67
N THR A 120 41.37 -6.66 27.98
CA THR A 120 42.39 -6.78 29.05
C THR A 120 43.50 -7.71 28.58
N ASN A 121 44.48 -7.13 27.88
CA ASN A 121 45.91 -7.52 27.80
C ASN A 121 46.48 -7.21 26.40
N ALA A 122 47.00 -6.00 26.20
CA ALA A 122 48.15 -5.76 25.34
C ALA A 122 48.72 -4.35 25.60
N VAL A 123 49.95 -4.32 26.08
CA VAL A 123 50.72 -3.12 26.42
C VAL A 123 51.57 -2.68 25.22
N ALA A 124 51.55 -1.36 24.99
CA ALA A 124 52.56 -0.49 24.33
C ALA A 124 52.91 -0.65 22.84
N THR A 125 52.45 0.30 22.02
CA THR A 125 53.27 1.35 21.34
C THR A 125 52.36 2.34 20.57
N PRO A 126 52.74 3.62 20.37
CA PRO A 126 51.78 4.69 20.13
C PRO A 126 51.40 4.77 18.65
N VAL A 127 50.16 4.36 18.32
CA VAL A 127 49.54 4.69 17.04
C VAL A 127 48.37 5.63 17.33
N SER A 128 48.55 6.86 16.85
CA SER A 128 47.57 7.95 16.85
C SER A 128 46.17 7.43 16.50
N THR A 129 45.28 7.39 17.49
CA THR A 129 43.85 7.17 17.30
C THR A 129 43.30 8.37 16.52
N SER A 130 43.18 8.26 15.19
CA SER A 130 42.33 9.18 14.44
C SER A 130 40.89 8.83 14.80
N SER A 131 40.28 9.64 15.65
CA SER A 131 38.83 9.67 15.78
C SER A 131 38.25 10.01 14.40
N GLY A 132 37.79 9.00 13.68
CA GLY A 132 37.25 9.16 12.33
C GLY A 132 36.14 10.21 12.30
N ARG A 133 36.06 10.99 11.23
CA ARG A 133 35.02 12.01 11.06
C ARG A 133 33.69 11.31 10.81
N VAL A 134 32.72 11.52 11.70
CA VAL A 134 31.36 11.03 11.55
C VAL A 134 30.49 12.11 10.92
N ILE A 135 29.69 11.74 9.92
CA ILE A 135 28.70 12.62 9.30
C ILE A 135 27.34 11.93 9.24
N GLN A 136 26.27 12.71 9.42
CA GLN A 136 24.92 12.29 9.11
C GLN A 136 24.58 12.76 7.69
N ALA A 137 24.15 11.82 6.85
CA ALA A 137 23.88 12.07 5.45
C ALA A 137 22.50 11.55 5.03
N GLU A 138 21.87 12.25 4.07
CA GLU A 138 20.73 11.69 3.34
C GLU A 138 21.27 10.69 2.30
N SER A 139 20.73 9.48 2.28
CA SER A 139 21.06 8.44 1.33
C SER A 139 19.91 8.20 0.36
N THR A 140 20.26 8.14 -0.92
CA THR A 140 19.43 7.65 -2.02
C THR A 140 20.09 6.44 -2.68
N ALA A 141 19.45 5.89 -3.71
CA ALA A 141 20.05 4.85 -4.54
C ALA A 141 19.80 5.10 -6.03
N TYR A 142 20.76 4.69 -6.86
CA TYR A 142 20.72 4.76 -8.32
C TYR A 142 21.25 3.45 -8.93
N THR A 143 20.94 3.22 -10.21
CA THR A 143 21.36 2.01 -10.93
C THR A 143 22.42 2.35 -11.98
N ASN A 144 23.12 1.34 -12.46
CA ASN A 144 24.03 1.40 -13.61
C ASN A 144 23.30 1.33 -14.98
N ASP A 145 22.03 1.73 -15.05
CA ASP A 145 21.27 1.68 -16.30
C ASP A 145 21.82 2.72 -17.29
N ALA A 146 22.28 2.25 -18.46
CA ALA A 146 22.85 3.11 -19.51
C ALA A 146 21.85 4.15 -20.04
N ALA A 147 20.54 3.88 -19.96
CA ALA A 147 19.52 4.84 -20.38
C ALA A 147 19.46 6.07 -19.45
N ASP A 148 19.78 5.89 -18.16
CA ASP A 148 19.69 6.93 -17.15
C ASP A 148 21.04 7.67 -16.95
N ASN A 149 22.16 6.97 -17.17
CA ASN A 149 23.52 7.49 -16.91
C ASN A 149 24.32 7.82 -18.17
N GLY A 150 23.82 7.40 -19.34
CA GLY A 150 24.58 7.42 -20.59
C GLY A 150 25.55 6.23 -20.72
N SER A 151 26.12 6.08 -21.91
CA SER A 151 27.07 5.02 -22.23
C SER A 151 28.22 5.54 -23.08
N TYR A 152 29.43 5.08 -22.79
CA TYR A 152 30.67 5.46 -23.45
C TYR A 152 31.32 4.24 -24.07
N GLY A 153 30.96 3.99 -25.35
CA GLY A 153 31.41 2.78 -26.06
C GLY A 153 30.83 1.50 -25.48
N GLY A 154 29.55 1.53 -25.07
CA GLY A 154 28.85 0.39 -24.48
C GLY A 154 29.03 0.21 -22.98
N ARG A 155 29.79 1.11 -22.32
CA ARG A 155 30.09 1.04 -20.89
C ARG A 155 29.46 2.17 -20.10
N VAL A 156 29.05 1.89 -18.87
CA VAL A 156 28.59 2.90 -17.90
C VAL A 156 29.75 3.19 -16.95
N LEU A 157 30.18 4.45 -16.91
CA LEU A 157 31.37 4.87 -16.17
C LEU A 157 30.99 5.84 -15.06
N THR A 158 31.56 5.63 -13.87
CA THR A 158 31.51 6.59 -12.76
C THR A 158 32.35 7.84 -13.08
N ALA A 159 32.22 8.91 -12.29
CA ALA A 159 32.99 10.14 -12.41
C ALA A 159 34.52 9.92 -12.35
N THR A 160 34.98 8.87 -11.66
CA THR A 160 36.40 8.47 -11.62
C THR A 160 36.84 7.61 -12.80
N GLY A 161 35.92 7.24 -13.70
CA GLY A 161 36.17 6.39 -14.87
C GLY A 161 36.08 4.89 -14.60
N HIS A 162 35.64 4.47 -13.41
CA HIS A 162 35.41 3.05 -13.12
C HIS A 162 34.18 2.52 -13.87
N ASP A 163 34.32 1.37 -14.52
CA ASP A 163 33.27 0.69 -15.27
C ASP A 163 32.35 -0.10 -14.35
N VAL A 164 31.07 0.27 -14.35
CA VAL A 164 30.02 -0.33 -13.52
C VAL A 164 28.96 -1.05 -14.35
N THR A 165 29.23 -1.34 -15.63
CA THR A 165 28.26 -1.98 -16.54
C THR A 165 27.75 -3.32 -16.00
N ASP A 166 28.67 -4.14 -15.47
CA ASP A 166 28.37 -5.49 -14.98
C ASP A 166 28.66 -5.68 -13.48
N SER A 167 28.91 -4.59 -12.74
CA SER A 167 29.24 -4.66 -11.31
C SER A 167 28.81 -3.40 -10.57
N ILE A 168 28.27 -3.61 -9.37
CA ILE A 168 27.98 -2.54 -8.39
C ILE A 168 29.02 -2.46 -7.26
N PHE A 169 30.11 -3.21 -7.38
CA PHE A 169 31.17 -3.33 -6.38
C PHE A 169 32.55 -2.97 -6.95
N TYR A 170 33.40 -2.40 -6.09
CA TYR A 170 34.83 -2.19 -6.34
C TYR A 170 35.64 -2.82 -5.20
N ASN A 171 36.48 -3.81 -5.51
CA ASN A 171 37.28 -4.57 -4.53
C ASN A 171 36.44 -5.09 -3.34
N GLY A 172 35.21 -5.54 -3.60
CA GLY A 172 34.29 -6.04 -2.57
C GLY A 172 33.55 -4.95 -1.77
N MET A 173 33.81 -3.67 -2.03
CA MET A 173 33.12 -2.54 -1.40
C MET A 173 31.98 -2.04 -2.28
N ARG A 174 30.95 -1.45 -1.67
CA ARG A 174 29.88 -0.77 -2.41
C ARG A 174 30.40 0.51 -3.08
N ILE A 175 29.84 0.86 -4.22
CA ILE A 175 30.16 2.11 -4.91
C ILE A 175 29.11 3.16 -4.54
N ILE A 176 29.56 4.38 -4.22
CA ILE A 176 28.70 5.51 -3.91
C ILE A 176 29.04 6.74 -4.74
N ALA A 177 28.01 7.52 -5.08
CA ALA A 177 28.14 8.88 -5.57
C ALA A 177 28.07 9.87 -4.41
N VAL A 178 28.94 10.88 -4.42
CA VAL A 178 29.08 11.84 -3.31
C VAL A 178 29.30 13.27 -3.81
N ASP A 179 29.28 14.23 -2.88
CA ASP A 179 29.88 15.54 -3.08
C ASP A 179 31.38 15.50 -2.69
N PRO A 180 32.31 15.70 -3.64
CA PRO A 180 33.76 15.70 -3.36
C PRO A 180 34.22 16.73 -2.32
N ALA A 181 33.44 17.81 -2.11
CA ALA A 181 33.74 18.81 -1.07
C ALA A 181 33.50 18.27 0.36
N VAL A 182 32.65 17.24 0.50
CA VAL A 182 32.33 16.61 1.79
C VAL A 182 33.09 15.29 1.96
N ILE A 183 33.04 14.42 0.95
CA ILE A 183 33.75 13.14 0.88
C ILE A 183 34.59 13.12 -0.41
N PRO A 184 35.92 13.25 -0.33
CA PRO A 184 36.76 13.22 -1.52
C PRO A 184 36.63 11.89 -2.29
N LEU A 185 36.71 11.95 -3.62
CA LEU A 185 36.73 10.74 -4.45
C LEU A 185 37.93 9.84 -4.13
N GLY A 186 37.72 8.53 -4.24
CA GLY A 186 38.66 7.48 -3.85
C GLY A 186 38.69 7.18 -2.35
N LYS A 187 37.94 7.93 -1.52
CA LYS A 187 37.87 7.64 -0.08
C LYS A 187 36.98 6.44 0.19
N VAL A 188 37.47 5.56 1.05
CA VAL A 188 36.71 4.47 1.66
C VAL A 188 36.05 4.99 2.91
N VAL A 189 34.77 4.67 3.08
CA VAL A 189 33.94 5.06 4.21
C VAL A 189 33.19 3.85 4.74
N GLN A 190 32.82 3.88 6.01
CA GLN A 190 31.91 2.90 6.59
C GLN A 190 30.51 3.52 6.67
N ILE A 191 29.52 2.88 6.07
CA ILE A 191 28.11 3.30 6.13
C ILE A 191 27.33 2.32 7.00
N GLU A 192 26.66 2.84 8.01
CA GLU A 192 25.82 2.05 8.91
C GLU A 192 24.73 1.28 8.14
N GLY A 193 24.63 -0.02 8.38
CA GLY A 193 23.67 -0.91 7.72
C GLY A 193 24.02 -1.34 6.28
N ILE A 194 25.07 -0.79 5.67
CA ILE A 194 25.54 -1.16 4.33
C ILE A 194 26.92 -1.83 4.37
N GLY A 195 27.84 -1.33 5.19
CA GLY A 195 29.22 -1.79 5.25
C GLY A 195 30.21 -0.80 4.62
N GLN A 196 31.35 -1.32 4.13
CA GLN A 196 32.36 -0.50 3.46
C GLN A 196 31.88 -0.05 2.08
N ALA A 197 32.08 1.23 1.80
CA ALA A 197 31.78 1.86 0.53
C ALA A 197 32.93 2.74 0.05
N ILE A 198 33.07 2.91 -1.25
CA ILE A 198 34.07 3.75 -1.88
C ILE A 198 33.42 4.83 -2.75
N ALA A 199 33.87 6.08 -2.55
CA ALA A 199 33.41 7.23 -3.32
C ALA A 199 34.06 7.26 -4.70
N LEU A 200 33.42 6.67 -5.71
CA LEU A 200 33.94 6.64 -7.09
C LEU A 200 33.13 7.51 -8.06
N ASP A 201 31.98 8.01 -7.63
CA ASP A 201 31.05 8.70 -8.52
C ASP A 201 30.57 10.05 -7.96
N THR A 202 29.95 10.86 -8.82
CA THR A 202 29.32 12.13 -8.45
C THR A 202 28.01 12.32 -9.20
N GLY A 203 27.10 13.12 -8.65
CA GLY A 203 25.88 13.50 -9.34
C GLY A 203 25.64 15.00 -9.29
N GLY A 204 24.93 15.53 -10.29
CA GLY A 204 24.53 16.94 -10.31
C GLY A 204 23.67 17.32 -9.09
N ARG A 205 22.84 16.39 -8.60
CA ARG A 205 21.96 16.56 -7.44
C ARG A 205 22.56 16.07 -6.12
N ILE A 206 23.71 15.39 -6.16
CA ILE A 206 24.40 14.87 -4.98
C ILE A 206 25.36 15.94 -4.49
N LYS A 207 24.85 16.79 -3.58
CA LYS A 207 25.54 17.98 -3.05
C LYS A 207 25.39 18.06 -1.54
N GLY A 208 26.45 18.46 -0.84
CA GLY A 208 26.51 18.47 0.61
C GLY A 208 26.54 17.06 1.21
N ASN A 209 25.83 16.86 2.33
CA ASN A 209 25.77 15.58 3.03
C ASN A 209 24.72 14.65 2.40
N ILE A 210 24.85 14.39 1.10
CA ILE A 210 24.00 13.44 0.37
C ILE A 210 24.92 12.37 -0.23
N VAL A 211 24.50 11.12 -0.14
CA VAL A 211 25.17 9.98 -0.78
C VAL A 211 24.17 9.19 -1.63
N ASP A 212 24.60 8.74 -2.79
CA ASP A 212 23.79 7.88 -3.67
C ASP A 212 24.43 6.50 -3.78
N LEU A 213 23.72 5.46 -3.35
CA LEU A 213 24.23 4.09 -3.38
C LEU A 213 23.99 3.47 -4.76
N LEU A 214 25.04 2.96 -5.38
CA LEU A 214 24.89 2.15 -6.59
C LEU A 214 24.26 0.80 -6.22
N VAL A 215 23.14 0.47 -6.85
CA VAL A 215 22.37 -0.77 -6.69
C VAL A 215 22.12 -1.43 -8.05
N ASP A 216 21.77 -2.73 -8.04
CA ASP A 216 21.72 -3.53 -9.26
C ASP A 216 20.44 -3.26 -10.08
N THR A 217 19.32 -3.06 -9.39
CA THR A 217 18.00 -2.96 -10.04
C THR A 217 17.20 -1.74 -9.62
N LYS A 218 16.31 -1.28 -10.51
CA LYS A 218 15.36 -0.19 -10.21
C LYS A 218 14.45 -0.53 -9.04
N SER A 219 14.06 -1.79 -8.90
CA SER A 219 13.28 -2.27 -7.76
C SER A 219 14.05 -2.13 -6.45
N GLU A 220 15.35 -2.46 -6.42
CA GLU A 220 16.21 -2.25 -5.26
C GLU A 220 16.32 -0.76 -4.91
N ALA A 221 16.50 0.11 -5.90
CA ALA A 221 16.55 1.56 -5.69
C ALA A 221 15.25 2.13 -5.11
N ILE A 222 14.09 1.67 -5.61
CA ILE A 222 12.76 2.06 -5.10
C ILE A 222 12.57 1.58 -3.66
N ASN A 223 12.94 0.33 -3.37
CA ASN A 223 12.84 -0.25 -2.03
C ASN A 223 13.80 0.43 -1.04
N TRP A 224 14.97 0.90 -1.52
CA TRP A 224 15.89 1.70 -0.73
C TRP A 224 15.25 3.05 -0.36
N GLY A 225 14.63 3.73 -1.32
CA GLY A 225 14.00 5.02 -1.10
C GLY A 225 14.99 6.09 -0.60
N ARG A 226 14.45 7.11 0.08
CA ARG A 226 15.26 8.17 0.71
C ARG A 226 15.29 7.95 2.21
N ARG A 227 16.48 7.91 2.80
CA ARG A 227 16.66 7.66 4.24
C ARG A 227 17.88 8.39 4.77
N HIS A 228 18.03 8.48 6.09
CA HIS A 228 19.24 9.01 6.72
C HIS A 228 20.18 7.87 7.12
N VAL A 229 21.48 8.07 6.95
CA VAL A 229 22.52 7.12 7.32
C VAL A 229 23.68 7.81 8.02
N THR A 230 24.31 7.10 8.95
CA THR A 230 25.56 7.51 9.58
C THR A 230 26.74 7.02 8.74
N ILE A 231 27.68 7.92 8.44
CA ILE A 231 28.90 7.61 7.69
C ILE A 231 30.12 7.97 8.53
N THR A 232 31.05 7.02 8.63
CA THR A 232 32.32 7.20 9.33
C THR A 232 33.48 7.19 8.34
N LEU A 233 34.27 8.27 8.34
CA LEU A 233 35.50 8.40 7.56
C LEU A 233 36.70 8.10 8.48
N PRO A 234 37.47 7.02 8.26
CA PRO A 234 38.63 6.68 9.09
C PRO A 234 39.82 7.64 8.94
#